data_AF-A0A3N8HQA3-F1
#
_entry.id   AF-A0A3N8HQA3-F1
#
_cell.length_a   1.000
_cell.length_b   1.000
_cell.length_c   1.000
_cell.angle_alpha   90.00
_cell.angle_beta   90.00
_cell.angle_gamma   90.00
#
_symmetry.space_group_name_H-M   'P 1'
#
loop_
_entity.id
_entity.type
_entity.pdbx_description
1 polymer ?
#
loop_
_entity_poly.entity_id
_entity_poly.type
_entity_poly.pdbx_seq_one_letter_code
_entity_poly.pdbx_strand_id
1 'polypeptide(L)'
;MAIDCFLVGMNRAAVPAGDRSPISRRTAQACGRHYGAYKSQRAAANVARVEALQFEVVTFDVEDAQHAGEIRAYLTAAGTPIGPYDALIAGQARARQLVLVTHNVREFERVPRLQVEDWLVEPNEG
;
A
#
# COMPACT_ATOMS: atom_id res chain seq x y z
N MET A 1 -1.52 -6.06 11.86
CA MET A 1 -2.76 -5.36 11.47
C MET A 1 -2.33 -4.17 10.65
N ALA A 2 -2.25 -4.33 9.32
CA ALA A 2 -1.78 -3.30 8.40
C ALA A 2 -3.00 -2.61 7.78
N ILE A 3 -3.47 -1.52 8.41
CA ILE A 3 -4.65 -0.77 7.93
C ILE A 3 -4.24 0.53 7.23
N ASP A 4 -2.99 0.97 7.32
CA ASP A 4 -2.60 2.32 6.90
C ASP A 4 -1.70 2.37 5.67
N CYS A 5 -1.91 1.51 4.66
CA CYS A 5 -1.07 1.47 3.46
C CYS A 5 -1.89 1.77 2.19
N PHE A 6 -1.58 2.85 1.49
CA PHE A 6 -2.20 3.22 0.21
C PHE A 6 -1.16 3.21 -0.90
N LEU A 7 -1.52 2.72 -2.10
CA LEU A 7 -0.65 2.78 -3.27
C LEU A 7 -1.10 3.94 -4.17
N VAL A 8 -0.15 4.78 -4.56
CA VAL A 8 -0.38 5.92 -5.45
C VAL A 8 0.38 5.67 -6.75
N GLY A 9 -0.37 5.63 -7.85
CA GLY A 9 0.20 5.51 -9.18
C GLY A 9 0.60 6.85 -9.74
N MET A 10 1.90 7.12 -9.77
CA MET A 10 2.47 8.27 -10.47
C MET A 10 2.93 7.82 -11.86
N ASN A 11 2.17 8.13 -12.91
CA ASN A 11 2.67 7.96 -14.27
C ASN A 11 3.68 9.09 -14.54
N ARG A 12 4.94 8.73 -14.81
CA ARG A 12 6.10 9.64 -14.85
C ARG A 12 6.00 10.75 -15.93
N ALA A 13 5.02 10.70 -16.81
CA ALA A 13 4.86 11.62 -17.94
C ALA A 13 3.86 12.78 -17.73
N ALA A 14 3.10 12.84 -16.62
CA ALA A 14 1.94 13.75 -16.56
C ALA A 14 1.73 14.54 -15.25
N VAL A 15 2.67 14.51 -14.28
CA VAL A 15 2.47 15.22 -13.01
C VAL A 15 3.38 16.45 -12.93
N PRO A 16 2.84 17.67 -13.04
CA PRO A 16 3.61 18.88 -12.74
C PRO A 16 4.00 18.91 -11.26
N ALA A 17 5.23 19.35 -10.97
CA ALA A 17 5.73 19.48 -9.61
C ALA A 17 4.79 20.39 -8.79
N GLY A 18 4.14 19.82 -7.77
CA GLY A 18 3.23 20.54 -6.87
C GLY A 18 1.78 20.01 -6.83
N ASP A 19 1.38 19.15 -7.76
CA ASP A 19 0.06 18.52 -7.70
C ASP A 19 0.10 17.24 -6.84
N ARG A 20 -0.48 17.33 -5.63
CA ARG A 20 -0.62 16.20 -4.70
C ARG A 20 -1.88 15.38 -4.94
N SER A 21 -2.59 15.54 -6.07
CA SER A 21 -3.80 14.76 -6.35
C SER A 21 -3.45 13.29 -6.65
N PRO A 22 -3.75 12.34 -5.74
CA PRO A 22 -3.30 10.95 -5.89
C PRO A 22 -4.30 10.18 -6.77
N ILE A 23 -3.83 9.59 -7.86
CA ILE A 23 -4.52 8.44 -8.47
C ILE A 23 -4.18 7.22 -7.59
N SER A 24 -4.98 6.99 -6.54
CA SER A 24 -4.78 5.89 -5.58
C SER A 24 -5.39 4.59 -6.13
N ARG A 25 -4.55 3.58 -6.39
CA ARG A 25 -4.90 2.27 -6.98
C ARG A 25 -4.74 1.15 -5.94
N ARG A 26 -5.81 0.48 -5.50
CA ARG A 26 -5.78 -0.47 -4.34
C ARG A 26 -6.25 -1.88 -4.70
N THR A 27 -5.68 -2.88 -4.05
CA THR A 27 -5.73 -4.27 -4.54
C THR A 27 -5.59 -5.25 -3.39
N ALA A 28 -4.52 -5.14 -2.59
CA ALA A 28 -4.27 -6.03 -1.45
C ALA A 28 -4.96 -5.58 -0.13
N GLN A 29 -5.49 -4.35 -0.06
CA GLN A 29 -6.04 -3.75 1.18
C GLN A 29 -7.55 -3.96 1.36
N ALA A 30 -8.27 -4.42 0.33
CA ALA A 30 -9.73 -4.61 0.41
C ALA A 30 -10.08 -5.66 1.47
N CYS A 31 -9.39 -6.81 1.47
CA CYS A 31 -9.61 -7.88 2.43
C CYS A 31 -9.45 -7.40 3.90
N GLY A 32 -8.38 -6.66 4.20
CA GLY A 32 -8.13 -6.14 5.55
C GLY A 32 -9.20 -5.15 6.04
N ARG A 33 -9.70 -4.26 5.16
CA ARG A 33 -10.76 -3.32 5.49
C ARG A 33 -12.11 -4.01 5.70
N HIS A 34 -12.49 -4.93 4.82
CA HIS A 34 -13.72 -5.70 5.00
C HIS A 34 -13.65 -6.53 6.28
N TYR A 35 -12.52 -7.20 6.55
CA TYR A 35 -12.31 -7.90 7.81
C TYR A 35 -12.49 -6.97 9.03
N GLY A 36 -11.88 -5.78 9.02
CA GLY A 36 -12.06 -4.78 10.09
C GLY A 36 -13.49 -4.29 10.23
N ALA A 37 -14.19 -4.05 9.13
CA ALA A 37 -15.59 -3.64 9.12
C ALA A 37 -16.48 -4.74 9.71
N TYR A 38 -16.36 -5.99 9.22
CA TYR A 38 -17.14 -7.13 9.70
C TYR A 38 -16.81 -7.55 11.14
N LYS A 39 -15.58 -7.29 11.62
CA LYS A 39 -15.19 -7.54 13.01
C LYS A 39 -15.79 -6.53 14.01
N SER A 40 -16.26 -5.37 13.54
CA SER A 40 -16.76 -4.31 14.42
C SER A 40 -18.23 -4.51 14.83
N GLN A 41 -18.61 -3.97 16.00
CA GLN A 41 -20.02 -3.92 16.44
C GLN A 41 -20.92 -3.04 15.53
N ARG A 42 -20.33 -2.27 14.60
CA ARG A 42 -21.01 -1.38 13.66
C ARG A 42 -20.66 -1.74 12.20
N ALA A 43 -20.72 -3.02 11.86
CA ALA A 43 -20.27 -3.53 10.57
C ALA A 43 -20.89 -2.82 9.35
N ALA A 44 -22.21 -2.62 9.32
CA ALA A 44 -22.89 -1.96 8.20
C ALA A 44 -22.42 -0.52 7.96
N ALA A 45 -22.24 0.27 9.03
CA ALA A 45 -21.78 1.65 8.93
C ALA A 45 -20.30 1.75 8.51
N ASN A 46 -19.49 0.77 8.89
CA ASN A 46 -18.07 0.72 8.52
C ASN A 46 -17.88 0.22 7.10
N VAL A 47 -18.69 -0.72 6.62
CA VAL A 47 -18.70 -1.14 5.20
C VAL A 47 -19.10 0.03 4.31
N ALA A 48 -20.19 0.74 4.64
CA ALA A 48 -20.62 1.91 3.86
C ALA A 48 -19.54 3.01 3.80
N ARG A 49 -18.78 3.21 4.89
CA ARG A 49 -17.62 4.13 4.89
C ARG A 49 -16.51 3.67 3.97
N VAL A 50 -16.23 2.36 3.90
CA VAL A 50 -15.20 1.81 3.02
C VAL A 50 -15.63 1.90 1.56
N GLU A 51 -16.91 1.65 1.26
CA GLU A 51 -17.49 1.75 -0.09
C GLU A 51 -17.61 3.19 -0.59
N ALA A 52 -17.83 4.16 0.32
CA ALA A 52 -17.88 5.58 -0.02
C ALA A 52 -16.50 6.17 -0.42
N LEU A 53 -15.41 5.44 -0.21
CA LEU A 53 -14.08 5.87 -0.62
C LEU A 53 -13.91 5.73 -2.14
N GLN A 54 -13.72 6.86 -2.84
CA GLN A 54 -13.53 6.90 -4.29
C GLN A 54 -12.08 6.57 -4.69
N PHE A 55 -11.66 5.33 -4.53
CA PHE A 55 -10.35 4.86 -4.98
C PHE A 55 -10.49 3.81 -6.08
N GLU A 56 -9.58 3.86 -7.07
CA GLU A 56 -9.51 2.83 -8.10
C GLU A 56 -9.07 1.52 -7.44
N VAL A 57 -9.89 0.47 -7.60
CA VAL A 57 -9.50 -0.88 -7.17
C VAL A 57 -8.84 -1.55 -8.38
N VAL A 58 -7.59 -1.94 -8.22
CA VAL A 58 -6.84 -2.69 -9.23
C VAL A 58 -6.95 -4.19 -8.88
N THR A 59 -6.63 -5.08 -9.80
CA THR A 59 -6.54 -6.52 -9.53
C THR A 59 -5.12 -6.92 -9.16
N PHE A 60 -4.97 -7.88 -8.25
CA PHE A 60 -3.66 -8.50 -7.99
C PHE A 60 -3.41 -9.59 -9.03
N ASP A 61 -2.30 -9.49 -9.77
CA ASP A 61 -1.97 -10.41 -10.85
C ASP A 61 -0.70 -11.24 -10.58
N VAL A 62 -0.26 -11.97 -11.61
CA VAL A 62 0.89 -12.88 -11.52
C VAL A 62 2.21 -12.12 -11.35
N GLU A 63 2.35 -10.94 -11.97
CA GLU A 63 3.57 -10.12 -11.85
C GLU A 63 3.69 -9.56 -10.44
N ASP A 64 2.56 -9.11 -9.87
CA ASP A 64 2.48 -8.70 -8.46
C ASP A 64 2.91 -9.84 -7.52
N ALA A 65 2.46 -11.08 -7.81
CA ALA A 65 2.79 -12.28 -7.04
C ALA A 65 4.29 -12.64 -7.10
N GLN A 66 4.89 -12.54 -8.29
CA GLN A 66 6.33 -12.80 -8.47
C GLN A 66 7.16 -11.82 -7.64
N HIS A 67 6.85 -10.52 -7.73
CA HIS A 67 7.53 -9.50 -6.94
C HIS A 67 7.33 -9.71 -5.43
N ALA A 68 6.13 -10.07 -4.98
CA ALA A 68 5.86 -10.37 -3.57
C ALA A 68 6.70 -11.55 -3.06
N GLY A 69 6.82 -12.61 -3.87
CA GLY A 69 7.64 -13.79 -3.57
C GLY A 69 9.12 -13.44 -3.42
N GLU A 70 9.66 -12.66 -4.37
CA GLU A 70 11.05 -12.20 -4.32
C GLU A 70 11.34 -11.36 -3.07
N ILE A 71 10.45 -10.41 -2.74
CA ILE A 71 10.60 -9.56 -1.55
C ILE A 71 10.61 -10.41 -0.29
N ARG A 72 9.68 -11.36 -0.19
CA ARG A 72 9.57 -12.22 0.99
C ARG A 72 10.79 -13.12 1.15
N ALA A 73 11.31 -13.68 0.06
CA ALA A 73 12.53 -14.47 0.06
C ALA A 73 13.75 -13.64 0.49
N TYR A 74 13.91 -12.45 -0.09
CA TYR A 74 14.99 -11.51 0.24
C TYR A 74 14.99 -11.12 1.73
N LEU A 75 13.85 -10.68 2.25
CA LEU A 75 13.73 -10.23 3.63
C LEU A 75 13.85 -11.36 4.66
N THR A 76 13.42 -12.57 4.29
CA THR A 76 13.62 -13.76 5.13
C THR A 76 15.11 -14.11 5.20
N ALA A 77 15.82 -14.09 4.08
CA ALA A 77 17.26 -14.34 4.03
C ALA A 77 18.06 -13.27 4.81
N ALA A 78 17.59 -12.03 4.84
CA ALA A 78 18.19 -10.94 5.61
C ALA A 78 17.87 -10.98 7.12
N GLY A 79 17.08 -11.95 7.60
CA GLY A 79 16.69 -12.06 9.02
C GLY A 79 15.66 -11.03 9.47
N THR A 80 15.02 -10.32 8.53
CA THR A 80 14.06 -9.25 8.81
C THR A 80 12.76 -9.51 8.06
N PRO A 81 12.00 -10.57 8.39
CA PRO A 81 10.78 -10.92 7.67
C PRO A 81 9.77 -9.76 7.71
N ILE A 82 8.89 -9.77 6.71
CA ILE A 82 7.78 -8.82 6.55
C ILE A 82 6.45 -9.58 6.67
N GLY A 83 5.40 -8.91 7.12
CA GLY A 83 4.06 -9.49 7.17
C GLY A 83 3.63 -10.09 5.82
N PRO A 84 2.87 -11.19 5.80
CA PRO A 84 2.48 -11.86 4.55
C PRO A 84 1.63 -10.96 3.66
N TYR A 85 0.76 -10.12 4.23
CA TYR A 85 -0.03 -9.13 3.45
C TYR A 85 0.83 -7.94 3.00
N ASP A 86 1.76 -7.51 3.82
CA ASP A 86 2.67 -6.42 3.51
C ASP A 86 3.61 -6.80 2.36
N ALA A 87 4.01 -8.07 2.28
CA ALA A 87 4.72 -8.62 1.11
C ALA A 87 3.90 -8.51 -0.17
N LEU A 88 2.59 -8.77 -0.13
CA LEU A 88 1.70 -8.64 -1.30
C LEU A 88 1.55 -7.17 -1.71
N ILE A 89 1.35 -6.26 -0.75
CA ILE A 89 1.26 -4.82 -0.99
C ILE A 89 2.56 -4.30 -1.63
N ALA A 90 3.71 -4.65 -1.03
CA ALA A 90 5.02 -4.26 -1.53
C ALA A 90 5.34 -4.85 -2.91
N GLY A 91 4.96 -6.11 -3.13
CA GLY A 91 5.14 -6.80 -4.42
C GLY A 91 4.44 -6.07 -5.54
N GLN A 92 3.18 -5.74 -5.32
CA GLN A 92 2.37 -5.02 -6.30
C GLN A 92 2.82 -3.58 -6.54
N ALA A 93 3.18 -2.87 -5.48
CA ALA A 93 3.76 -1.53 -5.59
C ALA A 93 5.01 -1.55 -6.46
N ARG A 94 5.90 -2.52 -6.21
CA ARG A 94 7.17 -2.67 -6.90
C ARG A 94 6.99 -3.11 -8.36
N ALA A 95 6.10 -4.07 -8.62
CA ALA A 95 5.79 -4.55 -9.97
C ALA A 95 5.29 -3.39 -10.86
N ARG A 96 4.41 -2.56 -10.30
CA ARG A 96 3.74 -1.48 -11.03
C ARG A 96 4.44 -0.13 -10.92
N GLN A 97 5.63 -0.08 -10.31
CA GLN A 97 6.41 1.14 -10.09
C GLN A 97 5.62 2.26 -9.37
N LEU A 98 4.77 1.88 -8.43
CA LEU A 98 3.94 2.78 -7.64
C LEU A 98 4.69 3.28 -6.40
N VAL A 99 4.23 4.40 -5.84
CA VAL A 99 4.63 4.88 -4.53
C VAL A 99 3.71 4.27 -3.48
N LEU A 100 4.30 3.64 -2.46
CA LEU A 100 3.57 3.12 -1.30
C LEU A 100 3.53 4.18 -0.20
N VAL A 101 2.35 4.73 0.04
CA VAL A 101 2.09 5.67 1.13
C VAL A 101 1.71 4.89 2.39
N THR A 102 2.45 5.03 3.48
CA THR A 102 2.17 4.30 4.73
C THR A 102 2.75 4.99 5.96
N HIS A 103 2.09 4.86 7.11
CA HIS A 103 2.67 5.26 8.41
C HIS A 103 3.66 4.24 8.96
N ASN A 104 3.69 3.03 8.38
CA ASN A 104 4.63 1.98 8.77
C ASN A 104 5.87 1.96 7.87
N VAL A 105 6.42 3.15 7.60
CA VAL A 105 7.54 3.37 6.67
C VAL A 105 8.71 2.41 6.94
N ARG A 106 9.07 2.25 8.22
CA ARG A 106 10.18 1.40 8.67
C ARG A 106 10.05 -0.06 8.20
N GLU A 107 8.83 -0.58 8.10
CA GLU A 107 8.63 -1.97 7.67
C GLU A 107 8.93 -2.14 6.18
N PHE A 108 8.59 -1.13 5.36
CA PHE A 108 8.66 -1.13 3.91
C PHE A 108 9.95 -0.56 3.32
N GLU A 109 10.67 0.31 4.04
CA GLU A 109 12.00 0.82 3.64
C GLU A 109 13.03 -0.30 3.43
N ARG A 110 12.84 -1.44 4.10
CA ARG A 110 13.69 -2.63 3.94
C ARG A 110 13.52 -3.30 2.58
N VAL A 111 12.45 -3.00 1.84
CA VAL A 111 12.15 -3.60 0.55
C VAL A 111 12.97 -2.93 -0.55
N PRO A 112 13.84 -3.67 -1.27
CA PRO A 112 14.65 -3.08 -2.31
C PRO A 112 13.78 -2.63 -3.49
N ARG A 113 14.11 -1.46 -4.06
CA ARG A 113 13.44 -0.87 -5.24
C ARG A 113 11.96 -0.53 -5.02
N LEU A 114 11.54 -0.31 -3.78
CA LEU A 114 10.21 0.17 -3.44
C LEU A 114 10.26 1.66 -3.08
N GLN A 115 9.37 2.47 -3.67
CA GLN A 115 9.20 3.87 -3.28
C GLN A 115 8.19 3.94 -2.13
N VAL A 116 8.56 4.59 -1.03
CA VAL A 116 7.73 4.69 0.18
C VAL A 116 7.66 6.14 0.62
N GLU A 117 6.46 6.62 0.95
CA GLU A 117 6.23 7.98 1.46
C GLU A 117 5.33 7.92 2.70
N ASP A 118 5.48 8.88 3.62
CA ASP A 118 4.53 9.13 4.70
C ASP A 118 3.96 10.53 4.55
N TRP A 119 2.65 10.59 4.35
CA TRP A 119 1.92 11.83 4.08
C TRP A 119 1.25 12.42 5.32
N LEU A 120 1.37 11.78 6.49
CA LEU A 120 0.94 12.38 7.76
C LEU A 120 2.08 13.10 8.48
N VAL A 121 3.31 13.06 7.96
CA VAL A 121 4.38 13.90 8.47
C VAL A 121 4.17 15.31 7.92
N GLU A 122 3.73 16.23 8.76
CA GLU A 122 3.76 17.65 8.39
C GLU A 122 5.22 18.04 8.06
N PRO A 123 5.46 18.85 7.01
CA PRO A 123 6.79 19.35 6.75
C PRO A 123 7.23 20.15 7.98
N ASN A 124 8.35 19.73 8.58
CA ASN A 124 8.96 20.46 9.68
C ASN A 124 9.43 21.81 9.12
N GLU A 125 8.62 22.85 9.26
CA GLU A 125 9.03 24.22 8.96
C GLU A 125 10.07 24.62 10.01
N GLY A 126 11.34 24.56 9.60
CA GLY A 126 12.47 25.13 10.32
C GLY A 126 12.62 26.61 10.06
#